data_AF-A0A402AYP7-F1
#
_entry.id   AF-A0A402AYP7-F1
#
_cell.length_a   1.000
_cell.length_b   1.000
_cell.length_c   1.000
_cell.angle_alpha   90.00
_cell.angle_beta   90.00
_cell.angle_gamma   90.00
#
_symmetry.space_group_name_H-M   'P 1'
#
loop_
_entity.id
_entity.type
_entity.pdbx_description
1 polymer ?
#
loop_
_entity_poly.entity_id
_entity_poly.type
_entity_poly.pdbx_seq_one_letter_code
_entity_poly.pdbx_strand_id
1 'polypeptide(L)' 'MEMGGSISHGAVVAREYGIPAVVGVAGAIEHIQDGQLLRVDGSTGTIVLLEDEAKPEQLQSL' A
#
# COMPACT_ATOMS: atom_id res chain seq x y z
N MET A 1 -7.49 -2.88 -0.15
CA MET A 1 -8.87 -2.85 0.41
C MET A 1 -8.94 -3.77 1.61
N GLU A 2 -9.65 -3.38 2.67
CA GLU A 2 -9.81 -4.26 3.85
C GLU A 2 -10.83 -5.38 3.62
N MET A 3 -11.91 -5.07 2.91
CA MET A 3 -12.93 -6.04 2.55
C MET A 3 -12.83 -6.44 1.08
N GLY A 4 -13.16 -7.70 0.79
CA GLY A 4 -13.15 -8.26 -0.56
C GLY A 4 -12.05 -9.27 -0.81
N GLY A 5 -12.33 -10.26 -1.66
CA GLY A 5 -11.39 -11.29 -2.08
C GLY A 5 -10.76 -11.00 -3.45
N SER A 6 -9.99 -11.96 -3.96
CA SER A 6 -9.30 -11.91 -5.26
C SER A 6 -10.21 -11.72 -6.47
N ILE A 7 -11.53 -11.91 -6.31
CA ILE A 7 -12.57 -11.73 -7.32
C ILE A 7 -13.46 -10.49 -7.06
N SER A 8 -13.09 -9.64 -6.10
CA SER A 8 -13.81 -8.39 -5.84
C SER A 8 -13.71 -7.44 -7.03
N HIS A 9 -14.67 -6.52 -7.15
CA HIS A 9 -14.69 -5.53 -8.24
C HIS A 9 -13.36 -4.77 -8.33
N GLY A 10 -12.79 -4.35 -7.20
CA GLY A 10 -11.47 -3.68 -7.17
C GLY A 10 -10.32 -4.56 -7.64
N ALA A 11 -10.33 -5.87 -7.32
CA ALA A 11 -9.31 -6.81 -7.77
C ALA A 11 -9.39 -7.10 -9.28
N VAL A 12 -10.61 -7.23 -9.82
CA VAL A 12 -10.82 -7.43 -11.26
C VAL A 12 -10.34 -6.21 -12.04
N VAL A 13 -10.77 -5.01 -11.61
CA VAL A 13 -10.35 -3.74 -12.22
C VAL A 13 -8.83 -3.62 -12.23
N ALA A 14 -8.16 -3.80 -11.09
CA ALA A 14 -6.69 -3.72 -11.04
C ALA A 14 -5.99 -4.66 -12.04
N ARG A 15 -6.52 -5.87 -12.22
CA ARG A 15 -6.01 -6.85 -13.20
C ARG A 15 -6.21 -6.38 -14.65
N GLU A 16 -7.35 -5.78 -14.97
CA GLU A 16 -7.62 -5.23 -16.30
C GLU A 16 -6.69 -4.06 -16.64
N TYR A 17 -6.34 -3.24 -15.64
CA TYR A 17 -5.41 -2.13 -15.79
C TYR A 17 -3.93 -2.53 -15.68
N GLY A 18 -3.62 -3.80 -15.38
CA GLY A 18 -2.25 -4.28 -15.23
C GLY A 18 -1.51 -3.71 -14.01
N ILE A 19 -2.25 -3.29 -12.98
CA ILE A 19 -1.71 -2.67 -11.77
C ILE A 19 -1.72 -3.71 -10.63
N PRO A 20 -0.63 -3.84 -9.84
CA PRO A 20 -0.62 -4.72 -8.68
C PRO A 20 -1.66 -4.28 -7.64
N ALA A 21 -2.43 -5.24 -7.12
CA ALA A 21 -3.42 -4.98 -6.07
C ALA A 21 -3.39 -6.08 -4.99
N VAL A 22 -3.55 -5.64 -3.74
CA VAL A 22 -3.72 -6.50 -2.56
C VAL A 22 -5.04 -6.13 -1.89
N VAL A 23 -5.87 -7.14 -1.63
CA VAL A 23 -7.23 -7.01 -1.10
C VAL A 23 -7.42 -7.96 0.08
N GLY A 24 -8.35 -7.65 0.98
CA GLY A 24 -8.59 -8.45 2.18
C GLY A 24 -7.54 -8.25 3.27
N VAL A 25 -6.85 -7.10 3.30
CA VAL A 25 -5.84 -6.80 4.32
C VAL A 25 -6.56 -6.22 5.54
N ALA A 26 -6.79 -7.04 6.55
CA ALA A 26 -7.47 -6.61 7.78
C ALA A 26 -6.64 -5.58 8.55
N GLY A 27 -7.29 -4.52 9.06
CA GLY A 27 -6.66 -3.46 9.84
C GLY A 27 -5.79 -2.52 9.00
N ALA A 28 -5.80 -2.63 7.67
CA ALA A 28 -4.94 -1.82 6.82
C ALA A 28 -5.19 -0.32 7.00
N ILE A 29 -6.45 0.09 7.23
CA ILE A 29 -6.79 1.51 7.42
C ILE A 29 -6.28 2.03 8.77
N GLU A 30 -6.13 1.18 9.79
CA GLU A 30 -5.63 1.57 11.11
C GLU A 30 -4.10 1.72 11.12
N HIS A 31 -3.40 0.98 10.24
CA HIS A 31 -1.94 0.94 10.19
C HIS A 31 -1.33 1.86 9.12
N ILE A 32 -2.11 2.26 8.12
CA ILE A 32 -1.66 3.09 6.99
C ILE A 32 -2.29 4.47 7.13
N GLN A 33 -1.43 5.48 7.18
CA GLN A 33 -1.80 6.89 7.23
C GLN A 33 -1.58 7.56 5.89
N ASP A 34 -2.37 8.60 5.61
CA ASP A 34 -2.23 9.40 4.40
C ASP A 34 -0.82 10.00 4.29
N GLY A 35 -0.28 10.00 3.07
CA GLY A 35 1.06 10.50 2.79
C GLY A 35 2.19 9.53 3.09
N GLN A 36 1.91 8.33 3.63
CA GLN A 36 2.93 7.29 3.77
C GLN A 36 3.27 6.65 2.42
N LEU A 37 4.55 6.41 2.19
CA LEU A 37 5.01 5.66 1.04
C LEU A 37 4.95 4.16 1.36
N LEU A 38 4.40 3.39 0.42
CA LEU A 38 4.21 1.95 0.57
C LEU A 38 4.73 1.23 -0.67
N ARG A 39 5.27 0.03 -0.46
CA ARG A 39 5.53 -0.92 -1.53
C ARG A 39 4.45 -2.00 -1.53
N VAL A 40 3.87 -2.24 -2.70
CA VAL A 40 2.82 -3.24 -2.90
C VAL A 40 3.34 -4.34 -3.83
N ASP A 41 3.32 -5.58 -3.36
CA ASP A 41 3.59 -6.78 -4.17
C ASP A 41 2.29 -7.56 -4.38
N GLY A 42 1.70 -7.41 -5.57
CA GLY A 42 0.49 -8.12 -5.96
C GLY A 42 0.69 -9.61 -6.26
N SER A 43 1.94 -10.08 -6.40
CA SER A 43 2.26 -11.49 -6.66
C SER A 43 2.30 -12.30 -5.38
N THR A 44 2.90 -11.73 -4.32
CA THR A 44 2.95 -12.38 -2.98
C THR A 44 1.82 -11.95 -2.06
N GLY A 45 1.04 -10.93 -2.43
CA GLY A 45 -0.03 -10.38 -1.60
C GLY A 45 0.49 -9.57 -0.42
N THR A 46 1.66 -8.93 -0.54
CA THR A 46 2.35 -8.26 0.57
C THR A 46 2.35 -6.74 0.39
N ILE A 47 2.21 -6.02 1.51
CA ILE A 47 2.37 -4.58 1.58
C ILE A 47 3.47 -4.29 2.60
N VAL A 48 4.40 -3.40 2.26
CA VAL A 48 5.51 -2.98 3.12
C VAL A 48 5.46 -1.47 3.26
N LEU A 49 5.43 -0.97 4.50
CA LEU A 49 5.63 0.45 4.77
C LEU A 49 7.08 0.81 4.46
N LEU A 50 7.28 1.82 3.63
CA LEU A 50 8.59 2.40 3.39
C LEU A 50 8.73 3.56 4.37
N GLU A 51 9.63 3.43 5.33
CA GLU A 51 10.05 4.58 6.12
C GLU A 51 10.71 5.57 5.17
N ASP A 52 10.23 6.81 5.19
CA ASP A 52 10.80 7.91 4.39
C ASP A 52 12.29 8.00 4.76
N GLU A 53 13.19 7.80 3.80
CA GLU A 53 14.60 8.17 4.00
C GLU A 53 14.61 9.62 4.45
N ALA A 54 15.12 9.84 5.67
CA ALA A 54 15.10 11.10 6.40
C ALA A 54 14.97 12.32 5.49
N LYS A 55 13.83 13.03 5.60
CA LYS A 55 13.60 14.25 4.84
C LYS A 55 14.81 15.19 5.06
N PRO A 56 15.50 15.64 3.99
CA PRO A 56 16.70 16.47 4.11
C PRO A 56 16.46 17.81 4.85
N GLU A 57 15.19 18.19 5.05
CA GLU A 57 14.76 19.34 5.83
C GLU A 57 15.05 19.22 7.35
N GLN A 58 15.34 18.02 7.86
CA GLN A 58 15.70 17.81 9.28
C GLN A 58 17.21 17.96 9.56
N LEU A 59 18.07 18.12 8.54
CA LEU A 59 19.51 18.31 8.72
C LEU A 59 19.94 19.80 8.81
N GLN A 60 19.03 20.75 8.57
CA GLN A 60 19.34 22.19 8.57
C GLN A 60 19.06 22.92 9.91
N SER A 61 19.09 22.21 11.04
CA SER A 61 18.98 22.86 12.37
C SER A 61 19.98 22.37 13.43
N LEU A 62 21.16 21.91 13.02
CA LEU A 62 22.29 21.65 13.92
C LEU A 62 23.46 22.58 13.62
#